data_AF-A0A9E3RIL6-F1
#
_entry.id   AF-A0A9E3RIL6-F1
#
_cell.length_a   1.000
_cell.length_b   1.000
_cell.length_c   1.000
_cell.angle_alpha   90.00
_cell.angle_beta   90.00
_cell.angle_gamma   90.00
#
_symmetry.space_group_name_H-M   'P 1'
#
loop_
_entity.id
_entity.type
_entity.pdbx_description
1 polymer ?
#
loop_
_entity_poly.entity_id
_entity_poly.type
_entity_poly.pdbx_seq_one_letter_code
_entity_poly.pdbx_strand_id
1 'polypeptide(L)' 'MPTLRRATADDLPALRTLIADSVRALSSPFYTAPEIESGLRFVFGPDSALIADGTYWVLHEAGVLAAAGGWSRRRT' A
#
# COMPACT_ATOMS: atom_id res chain seq x y z
N MET A 1 -3.04 -18.03 10.83
CA MET A 1 -3.14 -18.25 9.38
C MET A 1 -3.35 -16.91 8.73
N PRO A 2 -2.58 -16.54 7.69
CA PRO A 2 -2.79 -15.30 6.98
C PRO A 2 -4.09 -15.35 6.17
N THR A 3 -4.79 -14.22 6.10
CA THR A 3 -6.08 -14.09 5.40
C THR A 3 -5.95 -13.06 4.29
N LEU A 4 -6.26 -13.48 3.05
CA LEU A 4 -6.27 -12.61 1.87
C LEU A 4 -7.70 -12.18 1.56
N ARG A 5 -7.96 -10.87 1.47
CA ARG A 5 -9.27 -10.31 1.11
C ARG A 5 -9.16 -9.03 0.29
N ARG A 6 -10.25 -8.63 -0.35
CA ARG A 6 -10.33 -7.31 -1.00
C ARG A 6 -10.24 -6.22 0.07
N ALA A 7 -9.55 -5.15 -0.27
CA ALA A 7 -9.49 -3.95 0.56
C ALA A 7 -10.82 -3.21 0.52
N THR A 8 -11.14 -2.52 1.61
CA THR A 8 -12.25 -1.57 1.70
C THR A 8 -11.71 -0.17 2.00
N ALA A 9 -12.58 0.84 1.95
CA ALA A 9 -12.20 2.20 2.32
C ALA A 9 -11.71 2.30 3.78
N ASP A 10 -12.21 1.43 4.67
CA ASP A 10 -11.82 1.38 6.08
C ASP A 10 -10.36 0.97 6.27
N ASP A 11 -9.75 0.32 5.28
CA ASP A 11 -8.35 -0.08 5.31
C ASP A 11 -7.40 1.09 5.03
N LEU A 12 -7.88 2.23 4.51
CA LEU A 12 -7.04 3.35 4.08
C LEU A 12 -6.05 3.85 5.15
N PRO A 13 -6.43 4.05 6.43
CA PRO A 13 -5.48 4.47 7.46
C PRO A 13 -4.37 3.44 7.69
N ALA A 14 -4.73 2.15 7.76
CA ALA A 14 -3.77 1.06 7.95
C ALA A 14 -2.84 0.90 6.73
N LEU A 15 -3.40 1.02 5.52
CA LEU A 15 -2.64 0.97 4.26
C LEU A 15 -1.61 2.09 4.14
N ARG A 16 -1.96 3.33 4.55
CA ARG A 16 -1.01 4.45 4.57
C ARG A 16 0.20 4.14 5.45
N THR A 17 -0.04 3.54 6.61
CA THR A 17 1.02 3.14 7.54
C THR A 17 1.88 2.03 6.94
N LEU A 18 1.24 0.96 6.45
CA LEU A 18 1.93 -0.16 5.79
C LEU A 18 2.82 0.29 4.63
N ILE A 19 2.30 1.15 3.75
CA ILE A 19 3.05 1.66 2.59
C ILE A 19 4.23 2.53 3.06
N ALA A 20 4.03 3.39 4.05
CA ALA A 20 5.09 4.22 4.59
C ALA A 20 6.24 3.38 5.18
N ASP A 21 5.91 2.37 5.98
CA ASP A 21 6.88 1.48 6.60
C ASP A 21 7.63 0.66 5.55
N SER A 22 6.91 0.13 4.55
CA SER A 22 7.47 -0.64 3.44
C SER A 22 8.46 0.18 2.62
N VAL A 23 8.09 1.38 2.19
CA VAL A 23 8.96 2.24 1.38
C VAL A 23 10.20 2.65 2.18
N ARG A 24 10.04 3.09 3.43
CA ARG A 24 11.21 3.48 4.26
C ARG A 24 12.20 2.34 4.46
N ALA A 25 11.71 1.13 4.73
CA ALA A 25 12.56 -0.02 5.01
C ALA A 25 13.19 -0.61 3.74
N LEU A 26 12.44 -0.71 2.65
CA LEU A 26 12.87 -1.43 1.45
C LEU A 26 13.59 -0.53 0.43
N SER A 27 13.34 0.77 0.44
CA SER A 27 13.95 1.72 -0.50
C SER A 27 15.27 2.30 0.01
N SER A 28 15.62 2.15 1.29
CA SER A 28 16.83 2.74 1.89
C SER A 28 18.17 2.34 1.23
N PRO A 29 18.33 1.15 0.61
CA PRO A 29 19.57 0.84 -0.11
C PRO A 29 19.70 1.55 -1.47
N PHE A 30 18.62 2.13 -1.98
CA PHE A 30 18.54 2.66 -3.36
C PHE A 30 18.29 4.16 -3.43
N TYR A 31 17.71 4.75 -2.39
CA TYR A 31 17.31 6.14 -2.34
C TYR A 31 17.77 6.80 -1.03
N THR A 32 18.06 8.09 -1.11
CA THR A 32 18.32 8.91 0.06
C THR A 32 17.05 9.14 0.88
N ALA A 33 17.19 9.46 2.17
CA ALA A 33 16.03 9.76 3.02
C ALA A 33 15.13 10.89 2.46
N PRO A 34 15.67 12.00 1.91
CA PRO A 34 14.84 13.02 1.26
C PRO A 34 14.06 12.51 0.03
N GLU A 35 14.67 11.63 -0.79
CA GLU A 35 13.98 11.02 -1.94
C GLU A 35 12.85 10.08 -1.49
N ILE A 36 13.07 9.29 -0.44
CA ILE A 36 12.05 8.44 0.16
C ILE A 36 10.86 9.26 0.67
N GLU A 37 11.11 10.30 1.47
CA GLU A 37 10.03 11.13 2.01
C GLU A 37 9.32 11.94 0.92
N SER A 38 10.02 12.34 -0.14
CA SER A 38 9.41 12.94 -1.33
C SER A 38 8.51 11.92 -2.06
N GLY A 39 9.00 10.70 -2.27
CA GLY A 39 8.23 9.60 -2.84
C GLY A 39 6.96 9.31 -2.04
N LEU A 40 7.06 9.25 -0.71
CA LEU A 40 5.91 9.05 0.18
C LEU A 40 4.87 10.18 0.12
N ARG A 41 5.31 11.40 -0.19
CA ARG A 41 4.43 12.56 -0.28
C ARG A 41 3.70 12.65 -1.63
N PHE A 42 4.39 12.29 -2.71
CA PHE A 42 3.93 12.61 -4.07
C PHE A 42 3.65 11.40 -4.97
N VAL A 43 4.20 10.23 -4.65
CA VAL A 43 4.16 9.05 -5.52
C VAL A 43 3.46 7.87 -4.87
N PHE A 44 3.83 7.55 -3.63
CA PHE A 44 3.33 6.37 -2.92
C PHE A 44 2.09 6.70 -2.11
N GLY A 45 1.12 5.79 -2.17
CA GLY A 45 -0.11 5.85 -1.39
C GLY A 45 -1.07 4.76 -1.82
N PRO A 46 -2.07 4.44 -0.99
CA PRO A 46 -3.11 3.51 -1.40
C PRO A 46 -3.91 4.11 -2.56
N ASP A 47 -4.03 3.35 -3.65
CA ASP A 47 -4.83 3.77 -4.80
C ASP A 47 -6.32 3.51 -4.52
N SER A 48 -7.03 4.57 -4.14
CA SER A 48 -8.46 4.50 -3.84
C SER A 48 -9.31 4.13 -5.05
N ALA A 49 -8.84 4.36 -6.29
CA ALA A 49 -9.57 3.94 -7.48
C ALA A 49 -9.53 2.42 -7.62
N LEU A 50 -8.41 1.77 -7.30
CA LEU A 50 -8.33 0.30 -7.30
C LEU A 50 -9.20 -0.33 -6.20
N ILE A 51 -9.29 0.32 -5.04
CA ILE A 51 -10.19 -0.09 -3.95
C ILE A 51 -11.65 0.00 -4.42
N ALA A 52 -12.04 1.14 -5.01
CA ALA A 52 -13.39 1.34 -5.55
C ALA A 52 -13.72 0.36 -6.69
N ASP A 53 -12.74 0.06 -7.54
CA ASP A 53 -12.87 -0.91 -8.64
C ASP A 53 -12.88 -2.38 -8.14
N GLY A 54 -12.63 -2.61 -6.85
CA GLY A 54 -12.62 -3.93 -6.22
C GLY A 54 -11.46 -4.82 -6.69
N THR A 55 -10.34 -4.22 -7.11
CA THR A 55 -9.12 -4.91 -7.58
C THR A 55 -7.92 -4.72 -6.67
N TYR A 56 -8.11 -4.07 -5.52
CA TYR A 56 -7.09 -3.94 -4.49
C TYR A 56 -7.30 -4.97 -3.38
N TRP A 57 -6.23 -5.62 -2.95
CA TRP A 57 -6.24 -6.72 -2.00
C TRP A 57 -5.28 -6.45 -0.84
N VAL A 58 -5.62 -7.00 0.32
CA VAL A 58 -4.82 -6.93 1.55
C VAL A 58 -4.63 -8.32 2.13
N LEU A 59 -3.42 -8.56 2.63
CA LEU A 59 -3.08 -9.74 3.42
C LEU A 59 -3.08 -9.34 4.90
N HIS A 60 -3.96 -9.96 5.68
CA HIS A 60 -3.95 -9.85 7.14
C HIS A 60 -3.15 -11.00 7.74
N GLU A 61 -2.23 -10.68 8.62
CA GLU A 61 -1.50 -11.67 9.41
C GLU A 61 -1.30 -11.13 10.82
N ALA A 62 -1.45 -11.98 11.83
CA ALA A 62 -1.26 -11.60 13.25
C ALA A 62 -2.02 -10.33 13.69
N GLY A 63 -3.20 -10.07 13.13
CA GLY A 63 -4.04 -8.92 13.48
C GLY A 63 -3.67 -7.60 12.80
N VAL A 64 -2.70 -7.60 11.88
CA VAL A 64 -2.26 -6.40 11.14
C VAL A 64 -2.28 -6.64 9.63
N LEU A 65 -2.22 -5.55 8.85
CA LEU A 65 -1.95 -5.63 7.41
C LEU A 65 -0.48 -5.95 7.19
N ALA A 66 -0.19 -7.10 6.59
CA ALA A 66 1.18 -7.53 6.28
C ALA A 66 1.59 -7.18 4.85
N ALA A 67 0.64 -7.12 3.92
CA ALA A 67 0.89 -6.77 2.53
C ALA A 67 -0.38 -6.20 1.86
N ALA A 68 -0.18 -5.44 0.79
CA ALA A 68 -1.25 -4.93 -0.05
C ALA A 68 -0.81 -4.82 -1.52
N GLY A 69 -1.76 -4.90 -2.44
CA GLY A 69 -1.49 -4.76 -3.86
C GLY A 69 -2.75 -4.86 -4.70
N GLY A 70 -2.68 -4.38 -5.94
CA GLY A 70 -3.80 -4.43 -6.86
C GLY A 70 -3.39 -4.09 -8.28
N TRP A 71 -4.37 -4.11 -9.18
CA TRP A 71 -4.18 -3.80 -10.59
C TRP A 71 -5.35 -2.99 -11.12
N SER A 72 -5.06 -2.08 -12.04
CA SER A 72 -6.10 -1.32 -12.75
C SER A 72 -6.72 -2.17 -13.85
N ARG A 73 -8.03 -2.02 -14.08
CA ARG A 73 -8.68 -2.47 -15.33
C ARG A 73 -8.65 -1.38 -16.41
N ARG A 74 -8.25 -0.17 -16.03
CA ARG A 74 -8.30 1.03 -16.87
C ARG A 74 -7.03 1.08 -17.71
N ARG A 75 -7.17 1.42 -18.99
CA ARG A 75 -6.04 1.73 -19.85
C ARG A 75 -5.49 3.10 -19.44
N THR A 76 -4.22 3.13 -19.07
CA THR A 76 -3.45 4.37 -18.84
C THR A 76 -2.83 4.86 -20.13
#